data_AF-G9Y0J1-F1
#
_entry.id   AF-G9Y0J1-F1
#
_cell.length_a   1.000
_cell.length_b   1.000
_cell.length_c   1.000
_cell.angle_alpha   90.00
_cell.angle_beta   90.00
_cell.angle_gamma   90.00
#
_symmetry.space_group_name_H-M   'P 1'
#
loop_
_entity.id
_entity.type
_entity.pdbx_description
1 polymer ?
#
loop_
_entity_poly.entity_id
_entity_poly.type
_entity_poly.pdbx_seq_one_letter_code
_entity_poly.pdbx_strand_id
1 'polypeptide(L)'
;MSSVIKWFLTQLLPGVVFCCLVLAAVGCIYHSGYQAGHKDTQKDGDIALAKEKQARADERQQLAQAGQQVLQKARDNERQQRERADSLSQQLADKEFELTQTNRLLQLDINKAVSNDNQTSGCGYNGLGPHSLQLYTKALGYAGSRNARASNSSGQ
;
A
#
# COMPACT_ATOMS: atom_id res chain seq x y z
N MET A 1 59.38 -66.86 58.52
CA MET A 1 59.27 -65.47 58.04
C MET A 1 58.36 -64.71 58.99
N SER A 2 58.87 -63.62 59.57
CA SER A 2 58.60 -63.18 60.96
C SER A 2 57.23 -62.53 61.18
N SER A 3 56.60 -62.85 62.33
CA SER A 3 55.35 -62.24 62.82
C SER A 3 55.42 -60.71 62.96
N VAL A 4 56.63 -60.16 63.03
CA VAL A 4 56.92 -58.71 63.04
C VAL A 4 56.57 -58.07 61.70
N ILE A 5 56.79 -58.76 60.57
CA ILE A 5 56.44 -58.27 59.23
C ILE A 5 54.91 -58.24 59.08
N LYS A 6 54.20 -59.26 59.57
CA LYS A 6 52.72 -59.28 59.56
C LYS A 6 52.14 -58.15 60.42
N TRP A 7 52.69 -57.92 61.62
CA TRP A 7 52.21 -56.84 62.50
C TRP A 7 52.43 -55.45 61.89
N PHE A 8 53.62 -55.20 61.32
CA PHE A 8 53.90 -53.96 60.58
C PHE A 8 53.00 -53.77 59.36
N LEU A 9 52.73 -54.83 58.59
CA LEU A 9 51.83 -54.76 57.43
C LEU A 9 50.41 -54.36 57.83
N THR A 10 49.91 -54.92 58.93
CA THR A 10 48.53 -54.69 59.40
C THR A 10 48.36 -53.29 60.00
N GLN A 11 49.43 -52.71 60.56
CA GLN A 11 49.41 -51.37 61.17
C GLN A 11 49.59 -50.23 60.14
N LEU A 12 50.30 -50.49 59.03
CA LEU A 12 50.62 -49.48 58.01
C LEU A 12 49.55 -49.43 56.89
N LEU A 13 48.85 -50.54 56.65
CA LEU A 13 47.71 -50.64 55.72
C LEU A 13 46.60 -49.60 55.96
N PRO A 14 46.04 -49.43 57.19
CA PRO A 14 44.94 -48.50 57.39
C PRO A 14 45.33 -47.03 57.13
N GLY A 15 46.57 -46.64 57.43
CA GLY A 15 47.06 -45.29 57.15
C GLY A 15 47.22 -44.99 55.65
N VAL A 16 47.71 -45.96 54.88
CA VAL A 16 47.84 -45.82 53.41
C VAL A 16 46.46 -45.81 52.74
N VAL A 17 45.53 -46.66 53.18
CA VAL A 17 44.15 -46.67 52.66
C VAL A 17 43.45 -45.34 52.94
N PHE A 18 43.63 -44.77 54.13
CA PHE A 18 43.08 -43.47 54.46
C PHE A 18 43.68 -42.37 53.57
N CYS A 19 45.00 -42.38 53.36
CA CYS A 19 45.68 -41.43 52.49
C CYS A 19 45.17 -41.52 51.03
N CYS A 20 45.00 -42.73 50.50
CA CYS A 20 44.43 -42.94 49.17
C CYS A 20 42.97 -42.44 49.07
N LEU A 21 42.16 -42.63 50.13
CA LEU A 21 40.79 -42.13 50.17
C LEU A 21 40.73 -40.60 50.18
N VAL A 22 41.61 -39.93 50.94
CA VAL A 22 41.68 -38.46 50.96
C VAL A 22 42.09 -37.93 49.58
N LEU A 23 43.10 -38.54 48.94
CA LEU A 23 43.53 -38.13 47.59
C LEU A 23 42.44 -38.36 46.53
N ALA A 24 41.69 -39.46 46.61
CA ALA A 24 40.56 -39.71 45.73
C ALA A 24 39.42 -38.70 45.94
N ALA A 25 39.10 -38.36 47.19
CA ALA A 25 38.08 -37.38 47.52
C ALA A 25 38.46 -35.97 47.01
N VAL A 26 39.71 -35.56 47.22
CA VAL A 26 40.24 -34.29 46.71
C VAL A 26 40.18 -34.26 45.17
N GLY A 27 40.66 -35.29 44.49
CA GLY A 27 40.61 -35.38 43.03
C GLY A 27 39.16 -35.31 42.48
N CYS A 28 38.21 -35.95 43.17
CA CYS A 28 36.80 -35.91 42.78
C CYS A 28 36.20 -34.51 42.91
N ILE A 29 36.46 -33.81 44.03
CA ILE A 29 35.98 -32.44 44.27
C ILE A 29 36.56 -31.46 43.23
N TYR A 30 37.86 -31.56 42.94
CA TYR A 30 38.51 -30.74 41.90
C TYR A 30 37.91 -30.98 40.50
N HIS A 31 37.64 -32.25 40.16
CA HIS A 31 37.08 -32.57 38.85
C HIS A 31 35.61 -32.16 38.71
N SER A 32 34.81 -32.31 39.78
CA SER A 32 33.40 -31.88 39.79
C SER A 32 33.25 -30.36 39.70
N GLY A 33 34.12 -29.60 40.39
CA GLY A 33 34.10 -28.14 40.35
C GLY A 33 34.48 -27.57 38.98
N TYR A 34 35.50 -28.17 38.34
CA TYR A 34 35.94 -27.73 37.01
C TYR A 34 34.88 -28.00 35.93
N GLN A 35 34.21 -29.16 35.97
CA GLN A 35 33.16 -29.48 35.01
C GLN A 35 31.88 -28.63 35.20
N ALA A 36 31.55 -28.23 36.44
CA ALA A 36 30.38 -27.41 36.72
C ALA A 36 30.53 -25.98 36.18
N GLY A 37 31.68 -25.34 36.41
CA GLY A 37 31.92 -23.96 35.94
C GLY A 37 31.96 -23.80 34.42
N HIS A 38 32.47 -24.80 33.69
CA HIS A 38 32.48 -24.79 32.22
C HIS A 38 31.10 -24.99 31.60
N LYS A 39 30.23 -25.78 32.24
CA LYS A 39 28.87 -26.01 31.75
C LYS A 39 27.94 -24.81 31.99
N ASP A 40 28.15 -24.05 33.06
CA ASP A 40 27.37 -22.84 33.34
C ASP A 40 27.73 -21.70 32.38
N THR A 41 29.04 -21.46 32.18
CA THR A 41 29.50 -20.38 31.29
C THR A 41 29.10 -20.60 29.82
N GLN A 42 29.06 -21.86 29.36
CA GLN A 42 28.55 -22.18 28.02
C GLN A 42 27.05 -21.92 27.89
N LYS A 43 26.25 -22.31 28.89
CA LYS A 43 24.80 -22.08 28.88
C LYS A 43 24.45 -20.60 28.91
N ASP A 44 25.14 -19.81 29.73
CA ASP A 44 24.91 -18.37 29.80
C ASP A 44 25.29 -17.68 28.48
N GLY A 45 26.38 -18.11 27.85
CA GLY A 45 26.78 -17.64 26.52
C GLY A 45 25.77 -18.00 25.43
N ASP A 46 25.27 -19.24 25.43
CA ASP A 46 24.26 -19.71 24.47
C ASP A 46 22.92 -18.99 24.65
N ILE A 47 22.50 -18.73 25.89
CA ILE A 47 21.29 -17.96 26.21
C ILE A 47 21.44 -16.51 25.75
N ALA A 48 22.59 -15.89 26.02
CA ALA A 48 22.86 -14.52 25.58
C ALA A 48 22.86 -14.41 24.06
N LEU A 49 23.51 -15.36 23.37
CA LEU A 49 23.57 -15.41 21.91
C LEU A 49 22.19 -15.68 21.28
N ALA A 50 21.40 -16.58 21.88
CA ALA A 50 20.03 -16.85 21.42
C ALA A 50 19.14 -15.61 21.57
N LYS A 51 19.25 -14.88 22.69
CA LYS A 51 18.50 -13.65 22.94
C LYS A 51 18.88 -12.55 21.97
N GLU A 52 20.17 -12.38 21.68
CA GLU A 52 20.63 -11.39 20.70
C GLU A 52 20.16 -11.73 19.28
N LYS A 53 20.25 -13.00 18.88
CA LYS A 53 19.73 -13.48 17.59
C LYS A 53 18.23 -13.25 17.46
N GLN A 54 17.47 -13.52 18.52
CA GLN A 54 16.04 -13.30 18.54
C GLN A 54 15.71 -11.80 18.44
N ALA A 55 16.37 -10.95 19.23
CA ALA A 55 16.17 -9.49 19.15
C ALA A 55 16.46 -8.95 17.74
N ARG A 56 17.53 -9.41 17.09
CA ARG A 56 17.84 -9.05 15.70
C ARG A 56 16.81 -9.55 14.69
N ALA A 57 16.25 -10.74 14.90
CA ALA A 57 15.20 -11.27 14.04
C ALA A 57 13.90 -10.47 14.20
N ASP A 58 13.52 -10.13 15.43
CA ASP A 58 12.34 -9.33 15.74
C ASP A 58 12.46 -7.91 15.16
N GLU A 59 13.62 -7.25 15.31
CA GLU A 59 13.89 -5.95 14.69
C GLU A 59 13.73 -5.99 13.16
N ARG A 60 14.32 -7.00 12.52
CA ARG A 60 14.23 -7.16 11.05
C ARG A 60 12.79 -7.43 10.61
N GLN A 61 12.05 -8.23 11.37
CA GLN A 61 10.65 -8.52 11.07
C GLN A 61 9.78 -7.28 11.22
N GLN A 62 9.98 -6.48 12.28
CA GLN A 62 9.27 -5.21 12.46
C GLN A 62 9.59 -4.22 11.33
N LEU A 63 10.86 -4.11 10.94
CA LEU A 63 11.26 -3.24 9.83
C LEU A 63 10.67 -3.71 8.49
N ALA A 64 10.64 -5.02 8.25
CA ALA A 64 10.02 -5.60 7.06
C ALA A 64 8.50 -5.36 7.03
N GLN A 65 7.80 -5.52 8.16
CA GLN A 65 6.38 -5.24 8.28
C GLN A 65 6.06 -3.75 8.08
N ALA A 66 6.83 -2.86 8.69
CA ALA A 66 6.69 -1.42 8.50
C ALA A 66 6.95 -1.03 7.04
N GLY A 67 7.99 -1.59 6.42
CA GLY A 67 8.29 -1.40 5.00
C GLY A 67 7.17 -1.90 4.08
N GLN A 68 6.59 -3.05 4.38
CA GLN A 68 5.45 -3.60 3.62
C GLN A 68 4.21 -2.70 3.73
N GLN A 69 3.90 -2.16 4.90
CA GLN A 69 2.77 -1.24 5.07
C GLN A 69 2.97 0.06 4.28
N VAL A 70 4.17 0.62 4.30
CA VAL A 70 4.49 1.82 3.50
C VAL A 70 4.36 1.53 2.01
N LEU A 71 4.87 0.38 1.55
CA LEU A 71 4.76 -0.04 0.15
C LEU A 71 3.30 -0.27 -0.27
N GLN A 72 2.48 -0.89 0.57
CA GLN A 72 1.05 -1.08 0.31
C GLN A 72 0.34 0.27 0.19
N LYS A 73 0.56 1.18 1.14
CA LYS A 73 -0.02 2.53 1.10
C LYS A 73 0.41 3.32 -0.14
N ALA A 74 1.68 3.20 -0.56
CA ALA A 74 2.16 3.82 -1.78
C ALA A 74 1.45 3.25 -3.02
N ARG A 75 1.31 1.92 -3.11
CA ARG A 75 0.57 1.27 -4.20
C ARG A 75 -0.90 1.66 -4.25
N ASP A 76 -1.56 1.76 -3.09
CA ASP A 76 -2.97 2.15 -3.03
C ASP A 76 -3.16 3.60 -3.47
N ASN A 77 -2.27 4.50 -3.06
CA ASN A 77 -2.28 5.89 -3.52
C ASN A 77 -2.05 5.98 -5.04
N GLU A 78 -1.10 5.23 -5.59
CA GLU A 78 -0.89 5.17 -7.04
C GLU A 78 -2.11 4.65 -7.79
N ARG A 79 -2.77 3.59 -7.28
CA ARG A 79 -4.00 3.04 -7.87
C ARG A 79 -5.12 4.07 -7.86
N GLN A 80 -5.37 4.73 -6.73
CA GLN A 80 -6.40 5.77 -6.64
C GLN A 80 -6.13 6.94 -7.60
N GLN A 81 -4.88 7.34 -7.77
CA GLN A 81 -4.53 8.40 -8.72
C GLN A 81 -4.74 7.96 -10.17
N ARG A 82 -4.39 6.71 -10.51
CA ARG A 82 -4.65 6.15 -11.84
C ARG A 82 -6.14 6.06 -12.14
N GLU A 83 -6.94 5.55 -11.21
CA GLU A 83 -8.40 5.47 -11.38
C GLU A 83 -9.03 6.86 -11.59
N ARG A 84 -8.56 7.88 -10.85
CA ARG A 84 -9.00 9.27 -11.05
C ARG A 84 -8.57 9.81 -12.41
N ALA A 85 -7.34 9.54 -12.83
CA ALA A 85 -6.85 9.96 -14.14
C ALA A 85 -7.65 9.30 -15.27
N ASP A 86 -7.86 7.98 -15.20
CA ASP A 86 -8.62 7.23 -16.19
C ASP A 86 -10.07 7.74 -16.27
N SER A 87 -10.72 7.99 -15.13
CA SER A 87 -12.07 8.56 -15.09
C SER A 87 -12.12 9.97 -15.70
N LEU A 88 -11.12 10.81 -15.42
CA LEU A 88 -11.06 12.15 -15.99
C LEU A 88 -10.82 12.09 -17.51
N SER A 89 -9.94 11.20 -17.97
CA SER A 89 -9.68 10.98 -19.39
C SER A 89 -10.93 10.50 -20.12
N GLN A 90 -11.71 9.60 -19.53
CA GLN A 90 -12.99 9.18 -20.10
C GLN A 90 -13.98 10.35 -20.19
N GLN A 91 -14.14 11.13 -19.11
CA GLN A 91 -15.02 12.30 -19.12
C GLN A 91 -14.60 13.33 -20.17
N LEU A 92 -13.29 13.55 -20.35
CA LEU A 92 -12.77 14.43 -21.39
C LEU A 92 -13.10 13.90 -22.78
N ALA A 93 -12.87 12.61 -23.05
CA ALA A 93 -13.20 12.01 -24.33
C ALA A 93 -14.70 12.11 -24.65
N ASP A 94 -15.57 11.86 -23.66
CA ASP A 94 -17.02 11.98 -23.81
C ASP A 94 -17.43 13.43 -24.12
N LYS A 95 -16.83 14.40 -23.41
CA LYS A 95 -17.11 15.83 -23.62
C LYS A 95 -16.60 16.33 -24.97
N GLU A 96 -15.42 15.90 -25.39
CA GLU A 96 -14.89 16.22 -26.71
C GLU A 96 -15.78 15.64 -27.83
N PHE A 97 -16.28 14.43 -27.63
CA PHE A 97 -17.22 13.80 -28.57
C PHE A 97 -18.55 14.55 -28.64
N GLU A 98 -19.14 14.89 -27.49
CA GLU A 98 -20.36 15.69 -27.38
C GLU A 98 -20.20 17.06 -28.05
N LEU A 99 -19.07 17.74 -27.80
CA LEU A 99 -18.74 19.02 -28.43
C LEU A 99 -18.60 18.89 -29.94
N THR A 100 -17.88 17.87 -30.41
CA THR A 100 -17.69 17.63 -31.85
C THR A 100 -19.02 17.35 -32.55
N GLN A 101 -19.88 16.53 -31.95
CA GLN A 101 -21.21 16.29 -32.48
C GLN A 101 -22.06 17.55 -32.52
N THR A 102 -22.10 18.29 -31.41
CA THR A 102 -22.89 19.53 -31.31
C THR A 102 -22.41 20.56 -32.31
N ASN A 103 -21.10 20.71 -32.50
CA ASN A 103 -20.52 21.62 -33.49
C ASN A 103 -20.93 21.23 -34.91
N ARG A 104 -20.87 19.93 -35.24
CA ARG A 104 -21.29 19.41 -36.55
C ARG A 104 -22.78 19.67 -36.81
N LEU A 105 -23.64 19.40 -35.83
CA LEU A 105 -25.08 19.66 -35.94
C LEU A 105 -25.37 21.16 -36.12
N LEU A 106 -24.71 22.01 -35.32
CA LEU A 106 -24.86 23.46 -35.44
C LEU A 106 -24.41 23.96 -36.82
N GLN A 107 -23.31 23.45 -37.36
CA GLN A 107 -22.84 23.81 -38.69
C GLN A 107 -23.83 23.40 -39.79
N LEU A 108 -24.43 22.22 -39.67
CA LEU A 108 -25.50 21.78 -40.57
C LEU A 108 -26.74 22.67 -40.48
N ASP A 109 -27.18 23.02 -39.27
CA ASP A 109 -28.33 23.90 -39.04
C ASP A 109 -28.10 25.31 -39.61
N ILE A 110 -26.90 25.86 -39.44
CA ILE A 110 -26.51 27.15 -40.02
C ILE A 110 -26.55 27.07 -41.55
N ASN A 111 -25.90 26.06 -42.15
CA ASN A 111 -25.89 25.90 -43.61
C ASN A 111 -27.29 25.75 -44.18
N LYS A 112 -28.16 25.00 -43.49
CA LYS A 112 -29.56 24.83 -43.88
C LYS A 112 -30.34 26.15 -43.77
N ALA A 113 -30.17 26.90 -42.69
CA ALA A 113 -30.83 28.20 -42.51
C ALA A 113 -30.43 29.19 -43.61
N VAL A 114 -29.13 29.28 -43.91
CA VAL A 114 -28.60 30.14 -44.98
C VAL A 114 -29.10 29.69 -46.35
N SER A 115 -29.12 28.39 -46.62
CA SER A 115 -29.64 27.85 -47.88
C SER A 115 -31.13 28.15 -48.08
N ASN A 116 -31.95 27.94 -47.05
CA ASN A 116 -33.38 28.24 -47.07
C ASN A 116 -33.65 29.74 -47.28
N ASP A 117 -32.87 30.60 -46.62
CA ASP A 117 -32.96 32.05 -46.82
C ASP A 117 -32.66 32.40 -48.27
N ASN A 118 -31.55 31.91 -48.84
CA ASN A 118 -31.16 32.17 -50.23
C ASN A 118 -32.18 31.65 -51.26
N GLN A 119 -32.81 30.50 -51.01
CA GLN A 119 -33.90 29.98 -51.86
C GLN A 119 -35.15 30.88 -51.83
N THR A 120 -35.45 31.47 -50.68
CA THR A 120 -36.65 32.30 -50.51
C THR A 120 -36.51 33.69 -51.14
N SER A 121 -35.29 34.24 -51.24
CA SER A 121 -35.08 35.63 -51.68
C SER A 121 -34.94 35.81 -53.21
N GLY A 122 -34.73 34.75 -53.98
CA GLY A 122 -34.56 34.80 -55.45
C GLY A 122 -33.28 35.49 -55.95
N CYS A 123 -32.67 36.38 -55.15
CA CYS A 123 -31.45 37.13 -55.47
C CYS A 123 -30.32 36.90 -54.45
N GLY A 124 -30.50 36.01 -53.48
CA GLY A 124 -29.61 35.82 -52.32
C GLY A 124 -29.86 36.84 -51.22
N TYR A 125 -29.69 36.45 -49.95
CA TYR A 125 -29.75 37.40 -48.82
C TYR A 125 -28.36 38.01 -48.59
N ASN A 126 -28.25 39.34 -48.57
CA ASN A 126 -27.01 40.07 -48.25
C ASN A 126 -26.83 40.30 -46.73
N GLY A 127 -27.45 39.45 -45.90
CA GLY A 127 -27.52 39.57 -44.44
C GLY A 127 -28.19 38.35 -43.80
N LEU A 128 -28.52 38.43 -42.52
CA LEU A 128 -29.25 37.36 -41.82
C LEU A 128 -30.70 37.33 -42.30
N GLY A 129 -31.07 36.27 -43.02
CA GLY A 129 -32.46 36.03 -43.43
C GLY A 129 -33.35 35.52 -42.28
N PRO A 130 -34.66 35.39 -42.51
CA PRO A 130 -35.63 35.02 -41.47
C PRO A 130 -35.31 33.69 -40.77
N HIS A 131 -34.85 32.67 -41.50
CA HIS A 131 -34.52 31.37 -40.92
C HIS A 131 -33.23 31.45 -40.09
N SER A 132 -32.23 32.19 -40.57
CA SER A 132 -30.98 32.43 -39.84
C SER A 132 -31.23 33.24 -38.55
N LEU A 133 -32.12 34.24 -38.57
CA LEU A 133 -32.54 34.97 -37.38
C LEU A 133 -33.30 34.08 -36.38
N GLN A 134 -34.14 33.18 -36.87
CA GLN A 134 -34.84 32.22 -36.00
C GLN A 134 -33.86 31.27 -35.31
N LEU A 135 -32.82 30.82 -36.03
CA LEU A 135 -31.76 30.00 -35.44
C LEU A 135 -30.97 30.76 -34.37
N TYR A 136 -30.58 32.01 -34.64
CA TYR A 136 -29.90 32.88 -33.67
C TYR A 136 -30.75 33.17 -32.44
N THR A 137 -32.03 33.50 -32.62
CA THR A 137 -32.95 33.75 -31.50
C THR A 137 -33.20 32.50 -30.66
N LYS A 138 -33.20 31.31 -31.27
CA LYS A 138 -33.23 30.03 -30.55
C LYS A 138 -31.95 29.80 -29.75
N ALA A 139 -30.79 30.04 -30.35
CA ALA A 139 -29.48 29.91 -29.68
C ALA A 139 -29.31 30.88 -28.50
N LEU A 140 -29.86 32.09 -28.61
CA LEU A 140 -29.84 33.11 -27.55
C LEU A 140 -30.98 32.94 -26.51
N GLY A 141 -31.85 31.95 -26.67
CA GLY A 141 -32.95 31.68 -25.73
C GLY A 141 -34.20 32.58 -25.89
N TYR A 142 -34.26 33.44 -26.90
CA TYR A 142 -35.42 34.32 -27.16
C TYR A 142 -36.62 33.61 -27.81
N ALA A 143 -36.45 32.38 -28.30
CA ALA A 143 -37.49 31.64 -29.01
C ALA A 143 -38.74 31.27 -28.14
N GLY A 144 -38.66 31.35 -26.81
CA GLY A 144 -39.76 31.00 -25.90
C GLY A 144 -40.81 32.11 -25.66
N SER A 145 -40.55 33.36 -26.06
CA SER A 145 -41.37 34.50 -25.60
C SER A 145 -42.65 34.75 -26.42
N ARG A 146 -42.85 34.07 -27.55
CA ARG A 146 -44.06 34.26 -28.38
C ARG A 146 -45.31 33.51 -27.89
N ASN A 147 -45.18 32.53 -27.00
CA ASN A 147 -46.31 31.73 -26.54
C ASN A 147 -46.93 32.21 -25.20
N ALA A 148 -46.25 33.11 -24.46
CA ALA A 148 -46.77 33.60 -23.18
C ALA A 148 -47.79 34.75 -23.31
N ARG A 149 -47.90 35.39 -24.48
CA ARG A 149 -48.79 36.57 -24.69
C ARG A 149 -50.12 36.26 -25.36
N ALA A 150 -50.34 35.05 -25.87
CA ALA A 150 -51.58 34.69 -26.55
C ALA A 150 -52.69 34.15 -25.62
N SER A 151 -52.39 33.84 -24.35
CA SER A 151 -53.38 33.25 -23.42
C SER A 151 -54.09 34.25 -22.48
N ASN A 152 -53.84 35.55 -22.61
CA ASN A 152 -54.45 36.56 -21.72
C ASN A 152 -55.44 37.51 -22.43
N SER A 153 -55.95 37.10 -23.60
CA SER A 153 -56.99 37.84 -24.36
C SER A 153 -58.21 36.94 -24.61
N SER A 154 -58.69 36.29 -23.56
CA SER A 154 -60.01 35.63 -23.54
C SER A 154 -60.43 35.44 -22.09
N GLY A 155 -60.90 36.52 -21.47
CA GLY A 155 -61.30 36.48 -20.08
C GLY A 155 -61.85 37.79 -19.55
N GLN A 156 -63.04 38.15 -20.07
CA GLN A 156 -64.11 38.96 -19.46
C GLN A 156 -63.84 40.43 -19.12
#